data_AF-A0A374AZJ5-F1
#
_entry.id   AF-A0A374AZJ5-F1
#
_cell.length_a   1.000
_cell.length_b   1.000
_cell.length_c   1.000
_cell.angle_alpha   90.00
_cell.angle_beta   90.00
_cell.angle_gamma   90.00
#
_symmetry.space_group_name_H-M   'P 1'
#
loop_
_entity.id
_entity.type
_entity.pdbx_description
1 polymer ?
#
loop_
_entity_poly.entity_id
_entity_poly.type
_entity_poly.pdbx_seq_one_letter_code
_entity_poly.pdbx_strand_id
1 'polypeptide(L)'
;MRYQVELSQVKWKKCMQMQMAMHCAPVLAGLKPSNAVTLDYIDSKELIQSLAGSEIKCGLIYSGNGKCLWLLYREQQVNQYLMDPENQRFLKHCGYSSFQIQNILYTLKNRYRLYKAGQAEFPHELGLILGYPLCDVIGFIKNHGQNCLYCSYWKVYDNLSQTKRVFEVYDKVRFQMVKLVEYGKSFKELVDMYTNYRTPKYA
;
A
#
# COMPACT_ATOMS: atom_id res chain seq x y z
N MET A 1 1.88 -6.79 19.42
CA MET A 1 0.75 -7.78 19.38
C MET A 1 -0.62 -7.26 19.84
N ARG A 2 -0.74 -6.30 20.77
CA ARG A 2 -2.05 -5.81 21.29
C ARG A 2 -3.10 -5.50 20.21
N TYR A 3 -2.73 -4.69 19.21
CA TYR A 3 -3.66 -4.26 18.17
C TYR A 3 -4.11 -5.38 17.22
N GLN A 4 -3.34 -6.47 17.09
CA GLN A 4 -3.77 -7.62 16.27
C GLN A 4 -4.94 -8.35 16.91
N VAL A 5 -4.91 -8.50 18.24
CA VAL A 5 -6.05 -9.05 19.00
C VAL A 5 -7.24 -8.11 18.90
N GLU A 6 -7.04 -6.80 19.10
CA GLU A 6 -8.14 -5.83 19.00
C GLU A 6 -8.74 -5.77 17.58
N LEU A 7 -7.92 -5.87 16.52
CA LEU A 7 -8.37 -5.93 15.13
C LEU A 7 -9.17 -7.20 14.81
N SER A 8 -8.86 -8.32 15.45
CA SER A 8 -9.65 -9.57 15.29
C SER A 8 -11.07 -9.48 15.85
N GLN A 9 -11.34 -8.51 16.73
CA GLN A 9 -12.66 -8.29 17.34
C GLN A 9 -13.51 -7.24 16.62
N VAL A 10 -12.96 -6.59 15.58
CA VAL A 10 -13.66 -5.56 14.81
C VAL A 10 -14.85 -6.16 14.07
N LYS A 11 -16.00 -5.49 14.14
CA LYS A 11 -17.17 -5.89 13.34
C LYS A 11 -16.95 -5.46 11.90
N TRP A 12 -16.58 -6.42 11.05
CA TRP A 12 -16.35 -6.16 9.64
C TRP A 12 -17.61 -5.65 8.94
N LYS A 13 -17.52 -4.44 8.38
CA LYS A 13 -18.52 -3.89 7.46
C LYS A 13 -17.95 -3.92 6.05
N LYS A 14 -18.68 -4.50 5.11
CA LYS A 14 -18.29 -4.52 3.70
C LYS A 14 -18.60 -3.16 3.06
N CYS A 15 -17.73 -2.18 3.30
CA CYS A 15 -17.80 -0.86 2.69
C CYS A 15 -16.39 -0.34 2.36
N MET A 16 -16.31 0.65 1.46
CA MET A 16 -15.05 1.25 1.04
C MET A 16 -14.23 1.76 2.23
N GLN A 17 -14.84 2.51 3.14
CA GLN A 17 -14.15 3.15 4.29
C GLN A 17 -13.41 2.11 5.14
N MET A 18 -14.04 0.96 5.39
CA MET A 18 -13.45 -0.13 6.16
C MET A 18 -12.26 -0.76 5.41
N GLN A 19 -12.38 -0.99 4.10
CA GLN A 19 -11.26 -1.47 3.28
C GLN A 19 -10.10 -0.47 3.27
N MET A 20 -10.39 0.83 3.15
CA MET A 20 -9.38 1.89 3.18
C MET A 20 -8.68 1.97 4.54
N ALA A 21 -9.42 1.89 5.65
CA ALA A 21 -8.86 1.84 6.99
C ALA A 21 -7.98 0.60 7.21
N MET A 22 -8.36 -0.56 6.66
CA MET A 22 -7.54 -1.78 6.81
C MET A 22 -6.26 -1.76 5.99
N HIS A 23 -6.34 -1.33 4.74
CA HIS A 23 -5.23 -1.48 3.79
C HIS A 23 -4.40 -0.21 3.65
N CYS A 24 -5.05 0.95 3.63
CA CYS A 24 -4.42 2.23 3.32
C CYS A 24 -4.13 3.09 4.55
N ALA A 25 -4.46 2.65 5.77
CA ALA A 25 -4.17 3.40 6.99
C ALA A 25 -2.71 3.88 7.12
N PRO A 26 -1.68 3.05 6.84
CA PRO A 26 -0.30 3.53 6.87
C PRO A 26 -0.01 4.65 5.86
N VAL A 27 -0.67 4.65 4.69
CA VAL A 27 -0.51 5.72 3.68
C VAL A 27 -1.22 6.99 4.11
N LEU A 28 -2.46 6.85 4.58
CA LEU A 28 -3.26 7.96 5.11
C LEU A 28 -2.50 8.67 6.23
N ALA A 29 -1.90 7.93 7.17
CA ALA A 29 -1.10 8.48 8.26
C ALA A 29 0.34 8.88 7.89
N GLY A 30 0.74 8.78 6.61
CA GLY A 30 2.06 9.21 6.15
C GLY A 30 3.23 8.33 6.60
N LEU A 31 2.95 7.11 7.07
CA LEU A 31 3.92 6.11 7.51
C LEU A 31 4.50 5.27 6.37
N LYS A 32 3.74 5.15 5.27
CA LYS A 32 4.06 4.29 4.14
C LYS A 32 3.86 5.09 2.84
N PRO A 33 4.80 5.02 1.88
CA PRO A 33 4.74 5.87 0.69
C PRO A 33 3.55 5.52 -0.21
N SER A 34 3.14 4.26 -0.27
CA SER A 34 1.99 3.82 -1.06
C SER A 34 1.38 2.52 -0.54
N ASN A 35 0.17 2.18 -1.02
CA ASN A 35 -0.43 0.87 -0.83
C ASN A 35 -1.47 0.60 -1.93
N ALA A 36 -1.62 -0.67 -2.32
CA ALA A 36 -2.67 -1.08 -3.25
C ALA A 36 -3.92 -1.58 -2.52
N VAL A 37 -5.10 -1.26 -3.05
CA VAL A 37 -6.39 -1.69 -2.52
C VAL A 37 -7.32 -2.05 -3.66
N THR A 38 -8.09 -3.11 -3.49
CA THR A 38 -9.12 -3.53 -4.44
C THR A 38 -10.49 -3.08 -3.95
N LEU A 39 -11.15 -2.23 -4.73
CA LEU A 39 -12.48 -1.69 -4.43
C LEU A 39 -13.50 -2.14 -5.48
N ASP A 40 -14.78 -2.01 -5.16
CA ASP A 40 -15.84 -2.13 -6.17
C ASP A 40 -15.78 -0.95 -7.14
N TYR A 41 -16.13 -1.19 -8.41
CA TYR A 41 -16.09 -0.14 -9.43
C TYR A 41 -16.92 1.09 -9.02
N ILE A 42 -18.08 0.86 -8.38
CA ILE A 42 -19.00 1.90 -7.89
C ILE A 42 -18.35 2.86 -6.89
N ASP A 43 -17.36 2.39 -6.12
CA ASP A 43 -16.67 3.19 -5.10
C ASP A 43 -15.63 4.15 -5.71
N SER A 44 -15.26 3.97 -6.98
CA SER A 44 -14.18 4.74 -7.62
C SER A 44 -14.44 6.24 -7.63
N LYS A 45 -15.71 6.65 -7.79
CA LYS A 45 -16.09 8.07 -7.77
C LYS A 45 -15.91 8.67 -6.37
N GLU A 46 -16.38 7.97 -5.33
CA GLU A 46 -16.24 8.41 -3.93
C GLU A 46 -14.76 8.49 -3.54
N LEU A 47 -13.94 7.51 -3.96
CA LEU A 47 -12.49 7.49 -3.74
C LEU A 47 -11.83 8.77 -4.28
N ILE A 48 -12.03 9.08 -5.56
CA ILE A 48 -11.39 10.22 -6.21
C ILE A 48 -11.86 11.54 -5.58
N GLN A 49 -13.16 11.66 -5.31
CA GLN A 49 -13.74 12.85 -4.69
C GLN A 49 -13.22 13.05 -3.26
N SER A 50 -13.06 11.96 -2.49
CA SER A 50 -12.59 12.04 -1.10
C SER A 50 -11.12 12.43 -0.98
N LEU A 51 -10.31 12.09 -1.99
CA LEU A 51 -8.89 12.43 -2.04
C LEU A 51 -8.62 13.83 -2.62
N ALA A 52 -9.62 14.45 -3.26
CA ALA A 52 -9.48 15.77 -3.88
C ALA A 52 -9.05 16.83 -2.84
N GLY A 53 -8.00 17.58 -3.16
CA GLY A 53 -7.42 18.59 -2.27
C GLY A 53 -6.47 18.04 -1.20
N SER A 54 -6.29 16.70 -1.10
CA SER A 54 -5.29 16.09 -0.24
C SER A 54 -3.95 15.87 -0.98
N GLU A 55 -2.88 15.64 -0.23
CA GLU A 55 -1.57 15.26 -0.79
C GLU A 55 -1.51 13.81 -1.30
N ILE A 56 -2.56 13.03 -1.04
CA ILE A 56 -2.65 11.62 -1.39
C ILE A 56 -3.27 11.52 -2.77
N LYS A 57 -2.55 10.88 -3.69
CA LYS A 57 -3.01 10.60 -5.04
C LYS A 57 -3.42 9.14 -5.16
N CYS A 58 -4.22 8.84 -6.17
CA CYS A 58 -4.54 7.46 -6.54
C CYS A 58 -4.30 7.22 -8.03
N GLY A 59 -3.83 6.02 -8.37
CA GLY A 59 -3.67 5.55 -9.75
C GLY A 59 -4.31 4.18 -9.92
N LEU A 60 -5.20 4.04 -10.91
CA LEU A 60 -5.81 2.75 -11.24
C LEU A 60 -4.73 1.82 -11.84
N ILE A 61 -4.43 0.68 -11.24
CA ILE A 61 -3.52 -0.33 -11.82
C ILE A 61 -4.29 -1.21 -12.81
N TYR A 62 -5.48 -1.66 -12.42
CA TYR A 62 -6.28 -2.60 -13.21
C TYR A 62 -7.76 -2.48 -12.88
N SER A 63 -8.63 -2.68 -13.88
CA SER A 63 -10.07 -2.81 -13.70
C SER A 63 -10.55 -4.06 -14.43
N GLY A 64 -11.42 -4.84 -13.79
CA GLY A 64 -12.01 -6.03 -14.37
C GLY A 64 -12.96 -6.72 -13.39
N ASN A 65 -13.95 -7.45 -13.91
CA ASN A 65 -14.94 -8.18 -13.11
C ASN A 65 -15.64 -7.32 -12.05
N GLY A 66 -15.96 -6.06 -12.38
CA GLY A 66 -16.61 -5.12 -11.46
C GLY A 66 -15.72 -4.59 -10.32
N LYS A 67 -14.42 -4.93 -10.31
CA LYS A 67 -13.45 -4.50 -9.30
C LYS A 67 -12.35 -3.63 -9.90
N CYS A 68 -11.81 -2.73 -9.09
CA CYS A 68 -10.69 -1.87 -9.44
C CYS A 68 -9.55 -2.03 -8.43
N LEU A 69 -8.35 -2.35 -8.93
CA LEU A 69 -7.11 -2.31 -8.15
C LEU A 69 -6.52 -0.91 -8.25
N TRP A 70 -6.56 -0.17 -7.15
CA TRP A 70 -6.02 1.17 -7.01
C TRP A 70 -4.69 1.15 -6.27
N LEU A 71 -3.72 1.96 -6.71
CA LEU A 71 -2.57 2.36 -5.91
C LEU A 71 -2.87 3.71 -5.27
N LEU A 72 -2.90 3.78 -3.94
CA LEU A 72 -2.87 5.05 -3.21
C LEU A 72 -1.44 5.38 -2.84
N TYR A 73 -1.04 6.63 -3.02
CA TYR A 73 0.33 7.05 -2.77
C TYR A 73 0.48 8.52 -2.40
N ARG A 74 1.52 8.82 -1.62
CA ARG A 74 2.00 10.18 -1.37
C ARG A 74 3.16 10.45 -2.31
N GLU A 75 2.94 11.32 -3.30
CA GLU A 75 3.87 11.50 -4.44
C GLU A 75 5.28 11.89 -3.99
N GLN A 76 5.43 12.81 -3.04
CA GLN A 76 6.73 13.20 -2.52
C GLN A 76 7.47 12.03 -1.84
N GLN A 77 6.79 11.28 -0.98
CA GLN A 77 7.38 10.13 -0.28
C GLN A 77 7.79 9.03 -1.25
N VAL A 78 6.94 8.70 -2.23
CA VAL A 78 7.26 7.72 -3.27
C VAL A 78 8.47 8.17 -4.08
N ASN A 79 8.48 9.41 -4.56
CA ASN A 79 9.60 9.89 -5.37
C ASN A 79 10.91 9.88 -4.57
N GLN A 80 10.92 10.33 -3.32
CA GLN A 80 12.10 10.27 -2.44
C GLN A 80 12.58 8.83 -2.23
N TYR A 81 11.67 7.92 -1.89
CA TYR A 81 11.98 6.51 -1.68
C TYR A 81 12.55 5.84 -2.94
N LEU A 82 12.03 6.18 -4.12
CA LEU A 82 12.49 5.66 -5.40
C LEU A 82 13.79 6.31 -5.91
N MET A 83 14.26 7.40 -5.27
CA MET A 83 15.58 7.97 -5.56
C MET A 83 16.73 7.22 -4.88
N ASP A 84 16.43 6.28 -3.97
CA ASP A 84 17.45 5.40 -3.41
C ASP A 84 18.19 4.63 -4.54
N PRO A 85 19.54 4.66 -4.59
CA PRO A 85 20.31 4.04 -5.67
C PRO A 85 20.06 2.54 -5.84
N GLU A 86 19.85 1.79 -4.76
CA GLU A 86 19.60 0.35 -4.81
C GLU A 86 18.20 0.07 -5.36
N ASN A 87 17.21 0.87 -4.96
CA ASN A 87 15.85 0.80 -5.52
C ASN A 87 15.85 1.09 -7.03
N GLN A 88 16.59 2.10 -7.48
CA GLN A 88 16.73 2.39 -8.91
C GLN A 88 17.44 1.27 -9.67
N ARG A 89 18.51 0.70 -9.09
CA ARG A 89 19.23 -0.42 -9.71
C ARG A 89 18.30 -1.62 -9.89
N PHE A 90 17.50 -1.95 -8.89
CA PHE A 90 16.50 -3.01 -8.98
C PHE A 90 15.45 -2.70 -10.06
N LEU A 91 14.87 -1.50 -10.07
CA LEU A 91 13.88 -1.13 -11.09
C LEU A 91 14.46 -1.13 -12.51
N LYS A 92 15.70 -0.69 -12.70
CA LYS A 92 16.42 -0.82 -13.98
C LYS A 92 16.55 -2.27 -14.42
N HIS A 93 16.92 -3.16 -13.50
CA HIS A 93 17.00 -4.60 -13.78
C HIS A 93 15.62 -5.17 -14.14
N CYS A 94 14.55 -4.68 -13.51
CA CYS A 94 13.18 -5.00 -13.90
C CYS A 94 12.76 -4.39 -15.24
N GLY A 95 13.57 -3.55 -15.91
CA GLY A 95 13.28 -2.96 -17.22
C GLY A 95 12.67 -1.55 -17.19
N TYR A 96 12.76 -0.82 -16.07
CA TYR A 96 12.31 0.57 -15.98
C TYR A 96 13.42 1.55 -16.35
N SER A 97 13.12 2.50 -17.24
CA SER A 97 14.04 3.56 -17.68
C SER A 97 13.78 4.92 -17.02
N SER A 98 12.65 5.08 -16.32
CA SER A 98 12.28 6.28 -15.58
C SER A 98 11.70 5.91 -14.22
N PHE A 99 12.08 6.67 -13.19
CA PHE A 99 11.70 6.43 -11.79
C PHE A 99 10.63 7.39 -11.27
N GLN A 100 10.04 8.20 -12.16
CA GLN A 100 8.89 9.03 -11.81
C GLN A 100 7.65 8.14 -11.68
N ILE A 101 6.85 8.36 -10.65
CA ILE A 101 5.70 7.49 -10.34
C ILE A 101 4.71 7.35 -11.49
N GLN A 102 4.51 8.39 -12.31
CA GLN A 102 3.60 8.31 -13.46
C GLN A 102 4.07 7.31 -14.52
N ASN A 103 5.38 7.29 -14.81
CA ASN A 103 5.98 6.35 -15.75
C ASN A 103 6.01 4.93 -15.18
N ILE A 104 6.28 4.79 -13.89
CA ILE A 104 6.20 3.50 -13.19
C ILE A 104 4.77 2.94 -13.26
N LEU A 105 3.77 3.76 -12.96
CA LEU A 105 2.36 3.37 -13.03
C LEU A 105 1.95 2.95 -14.44
N TYR A 106 2.42 3.65 -15.47
CA TYR A 106 2.17 3.28 -16.86
C TYR A 106 2.70 1.87 -17.18
N THR A 107 3.96 1.61 -16.86
CA THR A 107 4.59 0.29 -17.08
C THR A 107 3.91 -0.80 -16.25
N LEU A 108 3.63 -0.53 -14.98
CA LEU A 108 2.97 -1.46 -14.08
C LEU A 108 1.58 -1.84 -14.56
N LYS A 109 0.77 -0.88 -15.05
CA LYS A 109 -0.56 -1.14 -15.65
C LYS A 109 -0.45 -2.14 -16.80
N ASN A 110 0.49 -1.93 -17.71
CA ASN A 110 0.67 -2.81 -18.87
C ASN A 110 1.09 -4.22 -18.45
N ARG A 111 2.05 -4.35 -17.53
CA ARG A 111 2.49 -5.65 -16.99
C ARG A 111 1.36 -6.39 -16.28
N TYR A 112 0.59 -5.68 -15.45
CA TYR A 112 -0.51 -6.28 -14.73
C TYR A 112 -1.63 -6.76 -15.68
N ARG A 113 -1.88 -6.03 -16.77
CA ARG A 113 -2.81 -6.47 -17.83
C ARG A 113 -2.33 -7.75 -18.51
N LEU A 114 -1.05 -7.83 -18.89
CA LEU A 114 -0.47 -9.04 -19.49
C LEU A 114 -0.54 -10.24 -18.53
N TYR A 115 -0.22 -10.02 -17.25
CA TYR A 115 -0.39 -11.04 -16.21
C TYR A 115 -1.84 -11.53 -16.11
N LYS A 116 -2.82 -10.63 -16.10
CA LYS A 116 -4.25 -10.99 -16.06
C LYS A 116 -4.72 -11.73 -17.31
N ALA A 117 -4.07 -11.51 -18.45
CA ALA A 117 -4.32 -12.25 -19.69
C ALA A 117 -3.58 -13.59 -19.77
N GLY A 118 -2.78 -13.96 -18.75
CA GLY A 118 -1.94 -15.17 -18.77
C GLY A 118 -0.75 -15.08 -19.72
N GLN A 119 -0.36 -13.87 -20.13
CA GLN A 119 0.70 -13.62 -21.11
C GLN A 119 2.04 -13.23 -20.48
N ALA A 120 2.07 -13.01 -19.16
CA ALA A 120 3.27 -12.66 -18.43
C ALA A 120 3.18 -13.13 -16.96
N GLU A 121 4.31 -13.20 -16.28
CA GLU A 121 4.35 -13.41 -14.83
C GLU A 121 3.88 -12.19 -14.05
N PHE A 122 3.60 -12.38 -12.77
CA PHE A 122 3.20 -11.30 -11.88
C PHE A 122 4.33 -10.27 -11.71
N PRO A 123 4.07 -8.95 -11.82
CA PRO A 123 5.09 -7.93 -11.64
C PRO A 123 5.52 -7.82 -10.18
N HIS A 124 6.54 -8.58 -9.78
CA HIS A 124 7.03 -8.64 -8.40
C HIS A 124 7.63 -7.32 -7.91
N GLU A 125 8.06 -6.44 -8.81
CA GLU A 125 8.48 -5.07 -8.46
C GLU A 125 7.37 -4.25 -7.80
N LEU A 126 6.10 -4.69 -7.92
CA LEU A 126 4.99 -4.11 -7.18
C LEU A 126 5.27 -4.09 -5.67
N GLY A 127 5.98 -5.06 -5.12
CA GLY A 127 6.38 -5.05 -3.71
C GLY A 127 7.21 -3.81 -3.35
N LEU A 128 8.15 -3.42 -4.22
CA LEU A 128 8.96 -2.23 -4.03
C LEU A 128 8.12 -0.96 -4.19
N ILE A 129 7.25 -0.91 -5.21
CA ILE A 129 6.35 0.23 -5.45
C ILE A 129 5.42 0.45 -4.25
N LEU A 130 5.01 -0.63 -3.57
CA LEU A 130 4.29 -0.65 -2.30
C LEU A 130 5.13 -0.24 -1.10
N GLY A 131 6.40 0.13 -1.26
CA GLY A 131 7.27 0.55 -0.16
C GLY A 131 7.73 -0.58 0.76
N TYR A 132 7.79 -1.83 0.28
CA TYR A 132 8.42 -2.91 1.03
C TYR A 132 9.95 -2.76 0.99
N PRO A 133 10.69 -3.16 2.05
CA PRO A 133 12.14 -3.17 2.01
C PRO A 133 12.66 -3.97 0.81
N LEU A 134 13.66 -3.44 0.11
CA LEU A 134 14.20 -4.08 -1.10
C LEU A 134 14.70 -5.51 -0.83
N CYS A 135 15.31 -5.75 0.34
CA CYS A 135 15.75 -7.09 0.75
C CYS A 135 14.59 -8.09 0.82
N ASP A 136 13.40 -7.67 1.27
CA ASP A 136 12.21 -8.51 1.35
C ASP A 136 11.59 -8.76 -0.04
N VAL A 137 11.63 -7.78 -0.94
CA VAL A 137 11.19 -7.94 -2.33
C VAL A 137 12.10 -8.94 -3.06
N ILE A 138 13.42 -8.75 -2.96
CA ILE A 138 14.41 -9.66 -3.55
C ILE A 138 14.28 -11.06 -2.92
N GLY A 139 14.14 -11.13 -1.60
CA GLY A 139 13.95 -12.37 -0.86
C GLY A 139 12.71 -13.12 -1.31
N PHE A 140 11.59 -12.41 -1.52
CA PHE A 140 10.36 -12.99 -2.05
C PHE A 140 10.57 -13.62 -3.43
N ILE A 141 11.22 -12.89 -4.34
CA ILE A 141 11.49 -13.36 -5.70
C ILE A 141 12.40 -14.59 -5.67
N LYS A 142 13.54 -14.51 -4.96
CA LYS A 142 14.54 -15.59 -4.88
C LYS A 142 13.98 -16.87 -4.26
N ASN A 143 13.09 -16.75 -3.29
CA ASN A 143 12.52 -17.90 -2.59
C ASN A 143 11.15 -18.32 -3.13
N HIS A 144 10.68 -17.75 -4.25
CA HIS A 144 9.34 -17.99 -4.79
C HIS A 144 8.23 -17.85 -3.73
N GLY A 145 8.40 -16.87 -2.83
CA GLY A 145 7.48 -16.62 -1.72
C GLY A 145 7.55 -17.61 -0.56
N GLN A 146 8.50 -18.55 -0.51
CA GLN A 146 8.64 -19.54 0.57
C GLN A 146 9.73 -19.14 1.56
N ASN A 147 9.88 -19.86 2.67
CA ASN A 147 10.99 -19.70 3.63
C ASN A 147 11.16 -18.29 4.23
N CYS A 148 10.08 -17.52 4.35
CA CYS A 148 10.13 -16.22 5.02
C CYS A 148 10.29 -16.38 6.54
N LEU A 149 11.01 -15.45 7.17
CA LEU A 149 11.19 -15.37 8.62
C LEU A 149 9.88 -15.04 9.35
N TYR A 150 9.00 -14.26 8.70
CA TYR A 150 7.72 -13.84 9.24
C TYR A 150 6.79 -13.35 8.13
N CYS A 151 5.47 -13.48 8.32
CA CYS A 151 4.47 -13.05 7.34
C CYS A 151 3.38 -12.23 8.01
N SER A 152 3.20 -10.99 7.55
CA SER A 152 2.09 -10.11 7.96
C SER A 152 1.71 -9.20 6.79
N TYR A 153 1.98 -7.90 6.86
CA TYR A 153 1.75 -6.95 5.75
C TYR A 153 2.51 -7.35 4.48
N TRP A 154 3.69 -7.95 4.64
CA TRP A 154 4.44 -8.64 3.60
C TRP A 154 5.19 -9.84 4.21
N LYS A 155 5.88 -10.61 3.36
CA LYS A 155 6.76 -11.71 3.77
C LYS A 155 8.16 -11.16 4.01
N VAL A 156 8.66 -11.32 5.23
CA VAL A 156 9.93 -10.80 5.71
C VAL A 156 11.02 -11.83 5.48
N TYR A 157 12.10 -11.43 4.84
CA TYR A 157 13.28 -12.24 4.55
C TYR A 157 14.53 -11.71 5.26
N ASP A 158 14.50 -10.46 5.73
CA ASP A 158 15.58 -9.86 6.50
C ASP A 158 15.06 -8.84 7.53
N ASN A 159 15.91 -8.38 8.44
CA ASN A 159 15.63 -7.31 9.41
C ASN A 159 14.39 -7.55 10.29
N LEU A 160 14.11 -8.82 10.65
CA LEU A 160 12.88 -9.24 11.35
C LEU A 160 12.49 -8.34 12.52
N SER A 161 13.42 -8.03 13.42
CA SER A 161 13.16 -7.22 14.61
C SER A 161 12.72 -5.79 14.28
N GLN A 162 13.35 -5.16 13.28
CA GLN A 162 12.98 -3.82 12.82
C GLN A 162 11.61 -3.85 12.13
N THR A 163 11.39 -4.82 11.24
CA THR A 163 10.14 -4.96 10.49
C THR A 163 8.95 -5.21 11.41
N LYS A 164 9.11 -5.99 12.49
CA LYS A 164 8.05 -6.19 13.49
C LYS A 164 7.66 -4.87 14.19
N ARG A 165 8.61 -3.98 14.48
CA ARG A 165 8.30 -2.65 15.07
C ARG A 165 7.48 -1.80 14.09
N VAL A 166 7.84 -1.82 12.80
CA VAL A 166 7.06 -1.12 11.75
C VAL A 166 5.63 -1.67 11.69
N PHE A 167 5.45 -2.99 11.74
CA PHE A 167 4.12 -3.61 11.77
C PHE A 167 3.29 -3.22 12.98
N GLU A 168 3.90 -3.08 14.15
CA GLU A 168 3.17 -2.64 15.35
C GLU A 168 2.65 -1.21 15.23
N VAL A 169 3.43 -0.32 14.60
CA VAL A 169 2.98 1.05 14.29
C VAL A 169 1.84 1.03 13.27
N TYR A 170 1.94 0.18 12.24
CA TYR A 170 0.88 0.04 11.24
C TYR A 170 -0.41 -0.51 11.85
N ASP A 171 -0.31 -1.53 12.72
CA ASP A 171 -1.45 -2.13 13.40
C ASP A 171 -2.15 -1.11 14.30
N LYS A 172 -1.38 -0.25 15.00
CA LYS A 172 -1.92 0.85 15.80
C LYS A 172 -2.75 1.82 14.97
N VAL A 173 -2.20 2.34 13.87
CA VAL A 173 -2.89 3.33 13.03
C VAL A 173 -4.10 2.71 12.34
N ARG A 174 -3.96 1.47 11.85
CA ARG A 174 -5.07 0.68 11.30
C ARG A 174 -6.21 0.60 12.31
N PHE A 175 -5.91 0.18 13.54
CA PHE A 175 -6.91 0.07 14.60
C PHE A 175 -7.61 1.41 14.87
N GLN A 176 -6.85 2.50 14.98
CA GLN A 176 -7.41 3.85 15.18
C GLN A 176 -8.37 4.24 14.06
N MET A 177 -7.99 4.04 12.80
CA MET A 177 -8.87 4.37 11.66
C MET A 177 -10.10 3.47 11.58
N VAL A 178 -9.95 2.18 11.86
CA VAL A 178 -11.07 1.24 11.91
C VAL A 178 -12.08 1.67 12.97
N LYS A 179 -11.64 2.12 14.14
CA LYS A 179 -12.54 2.67 15.18
C LYS A 179 -13.27 3.93 14.72
N LEU A 180 -12.60 4.82 13.98
CA LEU A 180 -13.27 5.98 13.39
C LEU A 180 -14.36 5.56 12.40
N VAL A 181 -14.13 4.53 11.58
CA VAL A 181 -15.15 3.96 10.69
C VAL A 181 -16.31 3.34 11.49
N GLU A 182 -16.02 2.63 12.58
CA GLU A 182 -17.07 2.09 13.47
C GLU A 182 -17.93 3.20 14.09
N TYR A 183 -17.34 4.36 14.37
CA TYR A 183 -18.05 5.58 14.82
C TYR A 183 -18.71 6.38 13.69
N GLY A 184 -18.76 5.85 12.46
CA GLY A 184 -19.50 6.44 11.35
C GLY A 184 -18.75 7.51 10.57
N LYS A 185 -17.43 7.61 10.71
CA LYS A 185 -16.63 8.54 9.89
C LYS A 185 -16.61 8.13 8.42
N SER A 186 -16.87 9.11 7.56
CA SER A 186 -16.74 9.01 6.11
C SER A 186 -15.27 8.92 5.68
N PHE A 187 -15.02 8.48 4.44
CA PHE A 187 -13.64 8.41 3.95
C PHE A 187 -12.99 9.81 3.86
N LYS A 188 -13.75 10.83 3.44
CA LYS A 188 -13.26 12.22 3.40
C LYS A 188 -12.81 12.71 4.77
N GLU A 189 -13.59 12.46 5.82
CA GLU A 189 -13.20 12.82 7.19
C GLU A 189 -11.90 12.10 7.62
N LEU A 190 -11.72 10.82 7.27
CA LEU A 190 -10.48 10.10 7.55
C LEU A 190 -9.27 10.75 6.84
N VAL A 191 -9.42 11.10 5.57
CA VAL A 191 -8.36 11.78 4.80
C VAL A 191 -8.00 13.13 5.44
N ASP A 192 -9.00 13.92 5.83
CA ASP A 192 -8.80 15.25 6.41
C ASP A 192 -8.12 15.17 7.78
N MET A 193 -8.59 14.26 8.65
CA MET A 193 -8.00 14.05 9.97
C MET A 193 -6.53 13.63 9.89
N TYR A 194 -6.16 12.86 8.86
CA TYR A 194 -4.81 12.34 8.72
C TYR A 194 -3.88 13.14 7.80
N THR A 195 -4.39 14.21 7.18
CA THR A 195 -3.56 15.16 6.42
C THR A 195 -2.54 15.84 7.33
N ASN A 196 -2.93 16.19 8.57
CA ASN A 196 -2.05 16.82 9.56
C ASN A 196 -1.57 15.85 10.66
N TYR A 197 -1.69 14.54 10.43
CA TYR A 197 -1.31 13.56 11.45
C TYR A 197 0.19 13.63 11.71
N ARG A 198 0.55 14.06 12.92
CA ARG A 198 1.92 13.99 13.39
C ARG A 198 2.15 12.58 13.91
N THR A 199 2.90 11.80 13.15
CA THR A 199 3.41 10.53 13.61
C THR A 199 4.19 10.75 14.91
N PRO A 200 3.83 10.10 16.02
CA PRO A 200 4.67 10.11 17.20
C PRO A 200 6.06 9.60 16.79
N LYS A 201 7.13 10.28 17.21
CA LYS A 201 8.51 9.83 16.94
C LYS A 201 8.76 8.51 17.68
N TYR A 202 8.41 7.40 17.03
CA TYR A 202 8.87 6.06 17.36
C TYR A 202 9.53 5.51 16.09
N ALA A 203 10.66 6.10 15.74
CA ALA A 203 11.62 5.60 14.76
C ALA A 203 12.99 5.63 15.43
#